data_AF-A0AAN7WQ14-F1
#
_entry.id   AF-A0AAN7WQ14-F1
#
_cell.length_a   1.000
_cell.length_b   1.000
_cell.length_c   1.000
_cell.angle_alpha   90.00
_cell.angle_beta   90.00
_cell.angle_gamma   90.00
#
_symmetry.space_group_name_H-M   'P 1'
#
loop_
_entity.id
_entity.type
_entity.pdbx_description
1 polymer ?
#
loop_
_entity_poly.entity_id
_entity_poly.type
_entity_poly.pdbx_seq_one_letter_code
_entity_poly.pdbx_strand_id
1 'polypeptide(L)'
;MAKSTWLIIIQFWILFLHTVIIRCCSATSITNFFNEEAWPSISVQRQNAIRSQRDIMRNITIDQIPYVGVDLRKVLFNQESIDRINEVNEQYSSKLFKVNETEALLNNLSSLFNTGLQTMVLDLEIRNNTWMIVETNITFQQYLTILQQFLIESHYDLSANIQVLLLNIQNNTNVTINSNSSNTTNMTHLFDTYLGSNYIFTPKDFLSHQYANFSITKIPRWPTAQEFLFTNNNRLIIAEITSQLNLTENPYIFPGETLHYETMYSTLPCPRTNSEINQMQKISWRFLNSQFTPTNITKCIDCGLSPIISNPYDISNITTIVKLIIPSIVWTWANNEPRLSNSKLLMGKDSIKIYNCAKIKYLSSNSTLTWYVGDCYNKLSGLCKKDNTNDDWLVTSSEMSFFHFDDNINSPCPDGYNFSLPITPLESLSLSFYLNNSDFSFYDEKEFWINLNSISVSNCWVIGENTMCPYRSEISTRNFLEMILPISIVSFLLLVAVFYLSLLTIPIHDNRKNWRTIVSQVSKSEFEGVPS
;
A
#
# COMPACT_ATOMS: atom_id res chain seq x y z
N MET A 1 3.17 -17.61 -52.36
CA MET A 1 3.87 -17.46 -51.07
C MET A 1 3.20 -16.46 -50.11
N ALA A 2 2.62 -15.33 -50.57
CA ALA A 2 1.98 -14.33 -49.69
C ALA A 2 0.77 -14.81 -48.87
N LYS A 3 0.01 -15.83 -49.33
CA LYS A 3 -1.07 -16.44 -48.52
C LYS A 3 -0.55 -17.22 -47.31
N SER A 4 0.68 -17.74 -47.36
CA SER A 4 1.27 -18.54 -46.28
C SER A 4 1.80 -17.66 -45.15
N THR A 5 2.34 -16.48 -45.45
CA THR A 5 2.83 -15.54 -44.45
C THR A 5 1.70 -14.85 -43.68
N TRP A 6 0.57 -14.56 -44.34
CA TRP A 6 -0.63 -14.05 -43.66
C TRP A 6 -1.23 -15.05 -42.66
N LEU A 7 -1.21 -16.34 -43.01
CA LEU A 7 -1.64 -17.42 -42.11
C LEU A 7 -0.72 -17.55 -40.88
N ILE A 8 0.59 -17.38 -41.05
CA ILE A 8 1.57 -17.44 -39.95
C ILE A 8 1.40 -16.24 -39.01
N ILE A 9 1.19 -15.03 -39.54
CA ILE A 9 0.98 -13.83 -38.72
C ILE A 9 -0.34 -13.93 -37.95
N ILE A 10 -1.43 -14.41 -38.58
CA ILE A 10 -2.69 -14.67 -37.90
C ILE A 10 -2.52 -15.75 -36.83
N GLN A 11 -1.81 -16.85 -37.11
CA GLN A 11 -1.52 -17.87 -36.10
C GLN A 11 -0.69 -17.31 -34.94
N PHE A 12 0.28 -16.43 -35.22
CA PHE A 12 1.09 -15.80 -34.17
C PHE A 12 0.25 -14.85 -33.31
N TRP A 13 -0.65 -14.07 -33.92
CA TRP A 13 -1.59 -13.21 -33.20
C TRP A 13 -2.62 -14.02 -32.41
N ILE A 14 -3.12 -15.14 -32.94
CA ILE A 14 -4.03 -16.04 -32.22
C ILE A 14 -3.30 -16.73 -31.07
N LEU A 15 -2.05 -17.16 -31.24
CA LEU A 15 -1.22 -17.72 -30.18
C LEU A 15 -0.88 -16.68 -29.13
N PHE A 16 -0.58 -15.44 -29.52
CA PHE A 16 -0.33 -14.33 -28.60
C PHE A 16 -1.61 -13.94 -27.84
N LEU A 17 -2.76 -13.89 -28.51
CA LEU A 17 -4.04 -13.66 -27.87
C LEU A 17 -4.39 -14.82 -26.92
N HIS A 18 -4.12 -16.06 -27.33
CA HIS A 18 -4.31 -17.23 -26.45
C HIS A 18 -3.37 -17.22 -25.27
N THR A 19 -2.10 -16.85 -25.40
CA THR A 19 -1.18 -16.80 -24.25
C THR A 19 -1.50 -15.64 -23.31
N VAL A 20 -1.97 -14.51 -23.84
CA VAL A 20 -2.47 -13.38 -23.04
C VAL A 20 -3.79 -13.74 -22.34
N ILE A 21 -4.75 -14.35 -23.04
CA ILE A 21 -6.03 -14.80 -22.45
C ILE A 21 -5.81 -15.93 -21.44
N ILE A 22 -4.93 -16.90 -21.74
CA ILE A 22 -4.61 -17.98 -20.81
C ILE A 22 -3.89 -17.43 -19.59
N ARG A 23 -2.94 -16.49 -19.73
CA ARG A 23 -2.31 -15.82 -18.56
C ARG A 23 -3.28 -14.95 -17.76
N CYS A 24 -4.27 -14.32 -18.41
CA CYS A 24 -5.33 -13.59 -17.72
C CYS A 24 -6.35 -14.51 -17.04
N CYS A 25 -6.62 -15.70 -17.60
CA CYS A 25 -7.58 -16.66 -17.04
C CYS A 25 -6.97 -17.64 -16.02
N SER A 26 -5.67 -17.94 -16.08
CA SER A 26 -5.01 -18.87 -15.16
C SER A 26 -4.76 -18.28 -13.77
N ALA A 27 -4.81 -16.95 -13.62
CA ALA A 27 -4.76 -16.31 -12.30
C ALA A 27 -6.12 -16.33 -11.57
N THR A 28 -7.22 -16.62 -12.28
CA THR A 28 -8.60 -16.54 -11.73
C THR A 28 -9.25 -17.90 -11.43
N SER A 29 -8.62 -19.02 -11.76
CA SER A 29 -9.27 -20.34 -11.69
C SER A 29 -9.12 -21.08 -10.35
N ILE A 30 -8.12 -20.76 -9.52
CA ILE A 30 -7.89 -21.47 -8.24
C ILE A 30 -8.59 -20.77 -7.07
N THR A 31 -8.72 -19.44 -7.10
CA THR A 31 -9.40 -18.66 -6.05
C THR A 31 -10.90 -18.97 -5.93
N ASN A 32 -11.53 -19.47 -7.00
CA ASN A 32 -12.95 -19.77 -7.03
C ASN A 32 -13.33 -21.11 -6.37
N PHE A 33 -12.36 -21.94 -5.95
CA PHE A 33 -12.66 -23.23 -5.32
C PHE A 33 -12.88 -23.16 -3.81
N PHE A 34 -12.26 -22.19 -3.12
CA PHE A 34 -12.35 -22.07 -1.66
C PHE A 34 -13.21 -20.90 -1.20
N ASN A 35 -13.33 -19.86 -2.01
CA ASN A 35 -14.10 -18.67 -1.66
C ASN A 35 -15.40 -18.65 -2.47
N GLU A 36 -16.56 -18.72 -1.79
CA GLU A 36 -17.85 -18.38 -2.40
C GLU A 36 -17.89 -16.91 -2.86
N GLU A 37 -17.03 -16.05 -2.30
CA GLU A 37 -16.89 -14.63 -2.62
C GLU A 37 -15.44 -14.28 -3.00
N ALA A 38 -15.19 -13.83 -4.23
CA ALA A 38 -13.87 -13.33 -4.63
C ALA A 38 -13.35 -12.22 -3.68
N TRP A 39 -12.03 -12.13 -3.49
CA TRP A 39 -11.43 -11.06 -2.69
C TRP A 39 -11.96 -9.69 -3.13
N PRO A 40 -12.51 -8.89 -2.21
CA PRO A 40 -13.12 -7.61 -2.57
C PRO A 40 -12.05 -6.63 -3.06
N SER A 41 -12.27 -6.02 -4.22
CA SER A 41 -11.39 -4.97 -4.73
C SER A 41 -11.48 -3.71 -3.88
N ILE A 42 -10.35 -3.11 -3.52
CA ILE A 42 -10.32 -1.78 -2.90
C ILE A 42 -10.86 -0.76 -3.91
N SER A 43 -11.88 0.01 -3.53
CA SER A 43 -12.41 1.08 -4.37
C SER A 43 -11.40 2.22 -4.53
N VAL A 44 -11.47 2.95 -5.66
CA VAL A 44 -10.60 4.10 -5.93
C VAL A 44 -10.73 5.17 -4.83
N GLN A 45 -11.95 5.39 -4.34
CA GLN A 45 -12.25 6.27 -3.21
C GLN A 45 -11.43 5.89 -1.98
N ARG A 46 -11.41 4.60 -1.65
CA ARG A 46 -10.68 4.09 -0.49
C ARG A 46 -9.17 4.19 -0.69
N GLN A 47 -8.66 3.89 -1.88
CA GLN A 47 -7.24 4.12 -2.19
C GLN A 47 -6.86 5.60 -2.00
N ASN A 48 -7.73 6.53 -2.39
CA ASN A 48 -7.51 7.96 -2.16
C ASN A 48 -7.58 8.33 -0.67
N ALA A 49 -8.45 7.70 0.12
CA ALA A 49 -8.51 7.89 1.57
C ALA A 49 -7.20 7.43 2.25
N ILE A 50 -6.74 6.22 1.93
CA ILE A 50 -5.48 5.64 2.44
C ILE A 50 -4.30 6.54 2.06
N ARG A 51 -4.24 6.99 0.80
CA ARG A 51 -3.19 7.88 0.31
C ARG A 51 -3.22 9.23 1.02
N SER A 52 -4.39 9.85 1.14
CA SER A 52 -4.60 11.10 1.86
C SER A 52 -4.10 11.00 3.30
N GLN A 53 -4.47 9.94 4.02
CA GLN A 53 -4.03 9.70 5.39
C GLN A 53 -2.51 9.52 5.49
N ARG A 54 -1.90 8.76 4.59
CA ARG A 54 -0.45 8.61 4.52
C ARG A 54 0.24 9.97 4.28
N ASP A 55 -0.30 10.79 3.38
CA ASP A 55 0.31 12.06 2.98
C ASP A 55 0.23 13.12 4.09
N ILE A 56 -0.88 13.21 4.84
CA ILE A 56 -0.95 14.11 6.01
C ILE A 56 0.04 13.70 7.11
N MET A 57 0.34 12.40 7.23
CA MET A 57 1.24 11.84 8.24
C MET A 57 2.72 11.89 7.85
N ARG A 58 3.08 12.56 6.74
CA ARG A 58 4.47 12.65 6.23
C ARG A 58 5.49 13.08 7.27
N ASN A 59 5.14 14.04 8.14
CA ASN A 59 6.04 14.59 9.15
C ASN A 59 5.99 13.86 10.50
N ILE A 60 5.21 12.77 10.60
CA ILE A 60 5.13 11.91 11.79
C ILE A 60 6.21 10.85 11.70
N THR A 61 6.83 10.52 12.83
CA THR A 61 7.84 9.46 12.90
C THR A 61 7.19 8.10 12.72
N ILE A 62 7.88 7.20 12.01
CA ILE A 62 7.31 5.91 11.60
C ILE A 62 6.85 5.04 12.78
N ASP A 63 7.43 5.21 13.97
CA ASP A 63 7.05 4.49 15.18
C ASP A 63 5.76 5.00 15.85
N GLN A 64 5.23 6.14 15.39
CA GLN A 64 4.06 6.82 15.94
C GLN A 64 2.82 6.70 15.03
N ILE A 65 2.96 6.08 13.87
CA ILE A 65 1.89 5.85 12.88
C ILE A 65 1.07 4.64 13.31
N PRO A 66 -0.28 4.66 13.21
CA PRO A 66 -1.08 3.47 13.46
C PRO A 66 -0.92 2.50 12.30
N TYR A 67 -0.62 1.24 12.61
CA TYR A 67 -0.52 0.17 11.64
C TYR A 67 -1.62 -0.86 11.87
N VAL A 68 -2.18 -1.36 10.78
CA VAL A 68 -3.09 -2.51 10.81
C VAL A 68 -2.36 -3.74 10.32
N GLY A 69 -2.39 -4.79 11.13
CA GLY A 69 -1.74 -6.04 10.81
C GLY A 69 -2.57 -7.28 11.04
N VAL A 70 -1.98 -8.40 10.66
CA VAL A 70 -2.54 -9.74 10.82
C VAL A 70 -1.51 -10.69 11.42
N ASP A 71 -1.99 -11.60 12.27
CA ASP A 71 -1.23 -12.76 12.69
C ASP A 71 -1.43 -13.88 11.66
N LEU A 72 -0.42 -14.10 10.82
CA LEU A 72 -0.56 -15.01 9.68
C LEU A 72 -0.81 -16.44 10.11
N ARG A 73 -0.30 -16.86 11.27
CA ARG A 73 -0.56 -18.20 11.79
C ARG A 73 -2.04 -18.37 12.16
N LYS A 74 -2.68 -17.33 12.70
CA LYS A 74 -4.11 -17.40 13.05
C LYS A 74 -5.04 -17.21 11.86
N VAL A 75 -4.59 -16.49 10.84
CA VAL A 75 -5.44 -16.05 9.72
C VAL A 75 -5.32 -16.92 8.48
N LEU A 76 -4.13 -17.46 8.17
CA LEU A 76 -3.87 -18.11 6.87
C LEU A 76 -3.02 -19.37 6.98
N PHE A 77 -1.90 -19.31 7.69
CA PHE A 77 -0.94 -20.41 7.84
C PHE A 77 -1.28 -21.24 9.09
N ASN A 78 -2.47 -21.84 9.10
CA ASN A 78 -2.94 -22.75 10.14
C ASN A 78 -3.30 -24.12 9.58
N GLN A 79 -3.31 -25.11 10.48
CA GLN A 79 -3.76 -26.45 10.17
C GLN A 79 -5.19 -26.50 9.60
N GLU A 80 -6.10 -25.65 10.08
CA GLU A 80 -7.50 -25.63 9.59
C GLU A 80 -7.56 -25.30 8.08
N SER A 81 -6.77 -24.34 7.61
CA SER A 81 -6.66 -24.01 6.18
C SER A 81 -6.12 -25.18 5.35
N ILE A 82 -5.15 -25.91 5.89
CA ILE A 82 -4.58 -27.10 5.22
C ILE A 82 -5.61 -28.22 5.16
N ASP A 83 -6.33 -28.46 6.25
CA ASP A 83 -7.37 -29.48 6.33
C ASP A 83 -8.48 -29.19 5.32
N ARG A 84 -8.91 -27.92 5.18
CA ARG A 84 -9.86 -27.49 4.13
C ARG A 84 -9.37 -27.76 2.72
N ILE A 85 -8.09 -27.49 2.43
CA ILE A 85 -7.50 -27.80 1.11
C ILE A 85 -7.53 -29.31 0.85
N ASN A 86 -7.22 -30.11 1.87
CA ASN A 86 -7.23 -31.56 1.75
C ASN A 86 -8.64 -32.12 1.56
N GLU A 87 -9.65 -31.61 2.29
CA GLU A 87 -11.06 -31.97 2.12
C GLU A 87 -11.53 -31.75 0.66
N VAL A 88 -11.19 -30.59 0.07
CA VAL A 88 -11.51 -30.30 -1.34
C VAL A 88 -10.79 -31.27 -2.29
N ASN A 89 -9.51 -31.55 -2.05
CA ASN A 89 -8.73 -32.49 -2.86
C ASN A 89 -9.24 -33.94 -2.77
N GLU A 90 -9.80 -34.34 -1.63
CA GLU A 90 -10.44 -35.65 -1.45
C GLU A 90 -11.78 -35.73 -2.17
N GLN A 91 -12.61 -34.67 -2.05
CA GLN A 91 -13.90 -34.55 -2.72
C GLN A 91 -13.77 -34.59 -4.25
N TYR A 92 -12.74 -33.96 -4.81
CA TYR A 92 -12.48 -33.95 -6.25
C TYR A 92 -11.34 -34.91 -6.62
N SER A 93 -11.60 -36.22 -6.58
CA SER A 93 -10.59 -37.27 -6.79
C SER A 93 -9.97 -37.33 -8.20
N SER A 94 -10.41 -36.49 -9.15
CA SER A 94 -9.85 -36.44 -10.50
C SER A 94 -8.52 -35.67 -10.52
N LYS A 95 -7.48 -36.26 -11.12
CA LYS A 95 -6.12 -35.67 -11.21
C LYS A 95 -6.07 -34.30 -11.92
N LEU A 96 -7.15 -33.91 -12.62
CA LEU A 96 -7.25 -32.65 -13.34
C LEU A 96 -7.53 -31.43 -12.43
N PHE A 97 -8.02 -31.64 -11.19
CA PHE A 97 -8.53 -30.57 -10.32
C PHE A 97 -7.94 -30.61 -8.90
N LYS A 98 -6.71 -31.10 -8.74
CA LYS A 98 -6.02 -30.98 -7.44
C LYS A 98 -5.50 -29.57 -7.23
N VAL A 99 -5.90 -28.97 -6.11
CA VAL A 99 -5.40 -27.69 -5.65
C VAL A 99 -4.05 -27.93 -4.97
N ASN A 100 -3.03 -27.19 -5.41
CA ASN A 100 -1.75 -27.14 -4.74
C ASN A 100 -1.84 -26.25 -3.47
N GLU A 101 -1.61 -26.85 -2.30
CA GLU A 101 -1.68 -26.18 -0.99
C GLU A 101 -0.81 -24.92 -0.93
N THR A 102 0.46 -25.04 -1.32
CA THR A 102 1.42 -23.92 -1.31
C THR A 102 0.96 -22.77 -2.21
N GLU A 103 0.45 -23.09 -3.39
CA GLU A 103 -0.03 -22.09 -4.33
C GLU A 103 -1.29 -21.38 -3.81
N ALA A 104 -2.24 -22.14 -3.25
CA ALA A 104 -3.47 -21.58 -2.69
C ALA A 104 -3.19 -20.64 -1.52
N LEU A 105 -2.29 -21.02 -0.61
CA LEU A 105 -1.90 -20.18 0.53
C LEU A 105 -1.13 -18.93 0.08
N LEU A 106 -0.16 -19.05 -0.82
CA LEU A 106 0.62 -17.90 -1.31
C LEU A 106 -0.21 -16.92 -2.16
N ASN A 107 -1.19 -17.40 -2.93
CA ASN A 107 -2.12 -16.54 -3.66
C ASN A 107 -3.03 -15.74 -2.72
N ASN A 108 -3.49 -16.35 -1.63
CA ASN A 108 -4.24 -15.63 -0.60
C ASN A 108 -3.35 -14.64 0.18
N LEU A 109 -2.08 -14.97 0.43
CA LEU A 109 -1.11 -14.03 0.98
C LEU A 109 -0.93 -12.80 0.07
N SER A 110 -0.76 -13.00 -1.24
CA SER A 110 -0.68 -11.90 -2.21
C SER A 110 -1.95 -11.04 -2.18
N SER A 111 -3.12 -11.68 -2.08
CA SER A 111 -4.40 -10.98 -1.97
C SER A 111 -4.50 -10.15 -0.68
N LEU A 112 -4.02 -10.67 0.46
CA LEU A 112 -3.93 -9.95 1.72
C LEU A 112 -3.05 -8.70 1.62
N PHE A 113 -1.87 -8.78 1.00
CA PHE A 113 -1.04 -7.59 0.77
C PHE A 113 -1.80 -6.51 -0.03
N ASN A 114 -2.54 -6.93 -1.04
CA ASN A 114 -3.35 -6.04 -1.87
C ASN A 114 -4.57 -5.43 -1.15
N THR A 115 -4.90 -5.86 0.09
CA THR A 115 -5.94 -5.21 0.91
C THR A 115 -5.46 -3.94 1.63
N GLY A 116 -4.16 -3.64 1.59
CA GLY A 116 -3.58 -2.45 2.23
C GLY A 116 -3.02 -2.71 3.64
N LEU A 117 -2.89 -3.98 4.03
CA LEU A 117 -2.22 -4.37 5.27
C LEU A 117 -0.79 -3.82 5.34
N GLN A 118 -0.36 -3.50 6.56
CA GLN A 118 0.94 -2.89 6.82
C GLN A 118 1.82 -3.73 7.74
N THR A 119 1.22 -4.49 8.66
CA THR A 119 1.98 -5.31 9.61
C THR A 119 1.64 -6.78 9.46
N MET A 120 2.63 -7.66 9.56
CA MET A 120 2.42 -9.11 9.57
C MET A 120 3.24 -9.76 10.67
N VAL A 121 2.59 -10.61 11.47
CA VAL A 121 3.30 -11.53 12.36
C VAL A 121 3.47 -12.85 11.63
N LEU A 122 4.72 -13.32 11.56
CA LEU A 122 5.10 -14.55 10.88
C LEU A 122 5.78 -15.51 11.86
N ASP A 123 5.15 -16.66 12.07
CA ASP A 123 5.70 -17.75 12.87
C ASP A 123 6.66 -18.60 12.02
N LEU A 124 7.92 -18.65 12.45
CA LEU A 124 8.99 -19.40 11.78
C LEU A 124 9.56 -20.48 12.69
N GLU A 125 9.92 -21.60 12.09
CA GLU A 125 10.67 -22.67 12.73
C GLU A 125 11.78 -23.19 11.80
N ILE A 126 12.77 -23.85 12.38
CA ILE A 126 13.82 -24.53 11.63
C ILE A 126 13.44 -25.99 11.49
N ARG A 127 13.17 -26.45 10.26
CA ARG A 127 13.03 -27.87 9.91
C ARG A 127 14.08 -28.26 8.90
N ASN A 128 14.80 -29.36 9.17
CA ASN A 128 15.88 -29.85 8.30
C ASN A 128 16.87 -28.75 7.89
N ASN A 129 17.27 -27.90 8.85
CA ASN A 129 18.24 -26.83 8.62
C ASN A 129 17.77 -25.73 7.64
N THR A 130 16.46 -25.65 7.38
CA THR A 130 15.81 -24.63 6.56
C THR A 130 14.74 -23.90 7.34
N TRP A 131 14.60 -22.59 7.11
CA TRP A 131 13.55 -21.77 7.70
C TRP A 131 12.22 -22.02 7.01
N MET A 132 11.24 -22.46 7.79
CA MET A 132 9.92 -22.84 7.33
C MET A 132 8.88 -22.06 8.12
N ILE A 133 7.74 -21.78 7.48
CA ILE A 133 6.57 -21.24 8.17
C ILE A 133 5.95 -22.38 8.98
N VAL A 134 5.67 -22.12 10.25
CA VAL A 134 5.08 -23.08 11.17
C VAL A 134 3.77 -23.65 10.62
N GLU A 135 3.51 -24.93 10.89
CA GLU A 135 2.31 -25.68 10.45
C GLU A 135 2.16 -25.90 8.93
N THR A 136 3.01 -25.31 8.07
CA THR A 136 2.87 -25.43 6.60
C THR A 136 4.08 -26.11 5.95
N ASN A 137 4.03 -26.40 4.65
CA ASN A 137 5.21 -26.80 3.87
C ASN A 137 5.90 -25.63 3.14
N ILE A 138 5.58 -24.39 3.53
CA ILE A 138 6.08 -23.18 2.87
C ILE A 138 7.42 -22.78 3.47
N THR A 139 8.41 -22.63 2.61
CA THR A 139 9.73 -22.11 3.00
C THR A 139 9.68 -20.61 3.20
N PHE A 140 10.51 -20.07 4.11
CA PHE A 140 10.61 -18.62 4.30
C PHE A 140 11.04 -17.89 3.02
N GLN A 141 11.85 -18.53 2.18
CA GLN A 141 12.20 -18.04 0.85
C GLN A 141 10.98 -17.75 -0.04
N GLN A 142 10.00 -18.66 -0.08
CA GLN A 142 8.80 -18.47 -0.90
C GLN A 142 7.98 -17.28 -0.41
N TYR A 143 7.87 -17.11 0.91
CA TYR A 143 7.24 -15.93 1.50
C TYR A 143 7.96 -14.63 1.11
N LEU A 144 9.29 -14.60 1.24
CA LEU A 144 10.10 -13.43 0.88
C LEU A 144 9.94 -13.06 -0.59
N THR A 145 9.79 -14.04 -1.48
CA THR A 145 9.56 -13.79 -2.91
C THR A 145 8.22 -13.08 -3.15
N ILE A 146 7.15 -13.48 -2.45
CA ILE A 146 5.85 -12.80 -2.54
C ILE A 146 5.93 -11.38 -1.96
N LEU A 147 6.61 -11.22 -0.82
CA LEU A 147 6.81 -9.90 -0.22
C LEU A 147 7.63 -8.98 -1.15
N GLN A 148 8.70 -9.49 -1.77
CA GLN A 148 9.52 -8.74 -2.73
C GLN A 148 8.69 -8.28 -3.93
N GLN A 149 7.87 -9.17 -4.50
CA GLN A 149 7.00 -8.82 -5.62
C GLN A 149 6.07 -7.66 -5.24
N PHE A 150 5.45 -7.72 -4.07
CA PHE A 150 4.61 -6.63 -3.56
C PHE A 150 5.40 -5.32 -3.36
N LEU A 151 6.60 -5.38 -2.81
CA LEU A 151 7.45 -4.20 -2.60
C LEU A 151 7.87 -3.55 -3.93
N ILE A 152 8.18 -4.33 -4.95
CA ILE A 152 8.51 -3.85 -6.30
C ILE A 152 7.28 -3.22 -6.96
N GLU A 153 6.13 -3.90 -6.92
CA GLU A 153 4.89 -3.41 -7.51
C GLU A 153 4.40 -2.12 -6.86
N SER A 154 4.70 -1.90 -5.58
CA SER A 154 4.33 -0.69 -4.84
C SER A 154 5.44 0.38 -4.80
N HIS A 155 6.54 0.20 -5.56
CA HIS A 155 7.70 1.08 -5.53
C HIS A 155 7.52 2.37 -6.36
N TYR A 156 6.52 3.18 -6.02
CA TYR A 156 6.29 4.50 -6.61
C TYR A 156 5.49 5.40 -5.67
N ASP A 157 5.59 6.72 -5.81
CA ASP A 157 5.12 7.67 -4.79
C ASP A 157 3.62 7.56 -4.45
N LEU A 158 2.80 7.15 -5.42
CA LEU A 158 1.35 7.00 -5.23
C LEU A 158 0.97 5.78 -4.38
N SER A 159 1.79 4.73 -4.34
CA SER A 159 1.49 3.46 -3.67
C SER A 159 2.55 3.02 -2.67
N ALA A 160 3.61 3.82 -2.49
CA ALA A 160 4.61 3.61 -1.46
C ALA A 160 3.93 3.48 -0.08
N ASN A 161 4.23 2.39 0.61
CA ASN A 161 3.68 2.05 1.91
C ASN A 161 4.81 1.50 2.82
N ILE A 162 4.63 1.65 4.12
CA ILE A 162 5.51 1.08 5.13
C ILE A 162 4.97 -0.30 5.47
N GLN A 163 5.86 -1.30 5.46
CA GLN A 163 5.60 -2.66 5.88
C GLN A 163 6.40 -2.98 7.14
N VAL A 164 5.78 -3.67 8.09
CA VAL A 164 6.41 -4.13 9.33
C VAL A 164 6.26 -5.64 9.42
N LEU A 165 7.37 -6.35 9.30
CA LEU A 165 7.42 -7.80 9.45
C LEU A 165 7.89 -8.14 10.87
N LEU A 166 6.99 -8.76 11.63
CA LEU A 166 7.26 -9.21 12.99
C LEU A 166 7.50 -10.72 12.98
N LEU A 167 8.70 -11.14 13.34
CA LEU A 167 9.10 -12.54 13.34
C LEU A 167 8.88 -13.15 14.72
N ASN A 168 8.16 -14.26 14.74
CA ASN A 168 7.92 -15.08 15.92
C ASN A 168 8.66 -16.41 15.74
N ILE A 169 9.80 -16.56 16.39
CA ILE A 169 10.68 -17.73 16.20
C ILE A 169 10.31 -18.80 17.22
N GLN A 170 9.85 -19.94 16.71
CA GLN A 170 9.56 -21.10 17.55
C GLN A 170 10.82 -21.94 17.73
N ASN A 171 11.20 -22.12 18.99
CA ASN A 171 12.33 -22.96 19.35
C ASN A 171 11.86 -24.41 19.45
N ASN A 172 12.20 -25.23 18.45
CA ASN A 172 11.91 -26.66 18.49
C ASN A 172 13.01 -27.33 19.32
N THR A 173 12.78 -27.49 20.62
CA THR A 173 13.75 -28.05 21.61
C THR A 173 14.24 -29.47 21.29
N ASN A 174 13.66 -30.13 20.29
CA ASN A 174 14.07 -31.45 19.81
C ASN A 174 15.15 -31.42 18.72
N VAL A 175 15.56 -30.24 18.25
CA VAL A 175 16.77 -30.13 17.43
C VAL A 175 17.95 -30.00 18.40
N THR A 176 18.55 -31.14 18.75
CA THR A 176 19.95 -31.16 19.18
C THR A 176 20.74 -30.50 18.07
N ILE A 177 21.06 -29.22 18.25
CA ILE A 177 22.05 -28.52 17.44
C ILE A 177 23.37 -29.22 17.76
N ASN A 178 23.65 -30.31 17.06
CA ASN A 178 24.99 -30.84 16.97
C ASN A 178 25.83 -29.68 16.47
N SER A 179 26.71 -29.18 17.33
CA SER A 179 27.63 -28.06 17.11
C SER A 179 28.59 -28.23 15.92
N ASN A 180 28.38 -29.27 15.09
CA ASN A 180 29.15 -29.61 13.90
C ASN A 180 28.38 -29.41 12.57
N SER A 181 27.11 -28.99 12.57
CA SER A 181 26.39 -28.61 11.32
C SER A 181 26.07 -27.12 11.30
N SER A 182 27.09 -26.31 11.01
CA SER A 182 27.07 -24.85 10.87
C SER A 182 26.34 -24.32 9.63
N ASN A 183 25.40 -25.07 9.05
CA ASN A 183 24.85 -24.75 7.73
C ASN A 183 23.42 -24.19 7.77
N THR A 184 22.89 -23.79 8.93
CA THR A 184 21.62 -23.05 8.94
C THR A 184 21.82 -21.80 8.10
N THR A 185 21.00 -21.61 7.06
CA THR A 185 21.11 -20.42 6.22
C THR A 185 20.85 -19.18 7.07
N ASN A 186 21.85 -18.31 7.18
CA ASN A 186 21.74 -17.04 7.90
C ASN A 186 20.54 -16.24 7.37
N MET A 187 19.69 -15.70 8.26
CA MET A 187 18.48 -14.97 7.87
C MET A 187 18.82 -13.74 7.02
N THR A 188 19.93 -13.07 7.33
CA THR A 188 20.44 -11.92 6.56
C THR A 188 20.68 -12.30 5.09
N HIS A 189 21.30 -13.47 4.86
CA HIS A 189 21.54 -13.96 3.51
C HIS A 189 20.22 -14.24 2.77
N LEU A 190 19.19 -14.74 3.46
CA LEU A 190 17.87 -14.95 2.87
C LEU A 190 17.23 -13.61 2.47
N PHE A 191 17.32 -12.58 3.31
CA PHE A 191 16.83 -11.24 2.97
C PHE A 191 17.58 -10.64 1.78
N ASP A 192 18.91 -10.72 1.77
CA ASP A 192 19.72 -10.21 0.66
C ASP A 192 19.38 -10.89 -0.67
N THR A 193 19.19 -12.22 -0.64
CA THR A 193 18.97 -13.02 -1.85
C THR A 193 17.54 -12.85 -2.39
N TYR A 194 16.53 -12.88 -1.52
CA TYR A 194 15.13 -13.00 -1.94
C TYR A 194 14.31 -11.72 -1.79
N LEU A 195 14.78 -10.75 -1.01
CA LEU A 195 14.11 -9.45 -0.87
C LEU A 195 14.91 -8.32 -1.50
N GLY A 196 16.23 -8.33 -1.27
CA GLY A 196 17.14 -7.24 -1.57
C GLY A 196 17.20 -6.23 -0.42
N SER A 197 18.41 -5.82 -0.05
CA SER A 197 18.66 -4.95 1.11
C SER A 197 18.18 -3.51 0.94
N ASN A 198 18.01 -3.03 -0.31
CA ASN A 198 17.66 -1.65 -0.62
C ASN A 198 16.30 -1.20 -0.05
N TYR A 199 15.40 -2.12 0.28
CA TYR A 199 14.07 -1.79 0.81
C TYR A 199 14.02 -1.85 2.34
N ILE A 200 15.05 -2.41 2.99
CA ILE A 200 15.04 -2.73 4.41
C ILE A 200 15.69 -1.59 5.19
N PHE A 201 14.96 -1.03 6.15
CA PHE A 201 15.56 -0.15 7.14
C PHE A 201 16.11 -0.98 8.30
N THR A 202 17.40 -0.86 8.55
CA THR A 202 18.13 -1.70 9.51
C THR A 202 18.45 -0.96 10.82
N PRO A 203 18.75 -1.69 11.91
CA PRO A 203 19.34 -1.12 13.13
C PRO A 203 20.56 -0.21 12.87
N LYS A 204 21.40 -0.55 11.88
CA LYS A 204 22.54 0.29 11.49
C LYS A 204 22.09 1.62 10.91
N ASP A 205 21.06 1.61 10.06
CA ASP A 205 20.50 2.83 9.48
C ASP A 205 19.88 3.71 10.57
N PHE A 206 19.19 3.10 11.53
CA PHE A 206 18.67 3.79 12.71
C PHE A 206 19.77 4.48 13.52
N LEU A 207 20.87 3.80 13.82
CA LEU A 207 22.01 4.40 14.50
C LEU A 207 22.61 5.56 13.69
N SER A 208 22.78 5.38 12.37
CA SER A 208 23.29 6.44 11.50
C SER A 208 22.39 7.68 11.48
N HIS A 209 21.07 7.46 11.48
CA HIS A 209 20.07 8.52 11.56
C HIS A 209 20.13 9.25 12.91
N GLN A 210 20.29 8.50 14.00
CA GLN A 210 20.49 9.10 15.32
C GLN A 210 21.74 9.97 15.37
N TYR A 211 22.88 9.50 14.87
CA TYR A 211 24.11 10.31 14.86
C TYR A 211 23.96 11.61 14.07
N ALA A 212 23.25 11.59 12.94
CA ALA A 212 22.96 12.80 12.16
C ALA A 212 22.07 13.80 12.94
N ASN A 213 21.12 13.30 13.73
CA ASN A 213 20.16 14.13 14.47
C ASN A 213 20.55 14.42 15.94
N PHE A 214 21.61 13.79 16.44
CA PHE A 214 22.05 13.90 17.84
C PHE A 214 22.45 15.33 18.23
N SER A 215 22.86 16.16 17.26
CA SER A 215 23.18 17.56 17.49
C SER A 215 21.97 18.43 17.84
N ILE A 216 20.73 17.95 17.62
CA ILE A 216 19.51 18.76 17.72
C ILE A 216 18.61 18.31 18.87
N THR A 217 18.41 16.99 19.06
CA THR A 217 17.56 16.45 20.13
C THR A 217 18.28 15.32 20.84
N LYS A 218 18.49 15.44 22.16
CA LYS A 218 19.15 14.43 23.01
C LYS A 218 18.34 13.11 23.16
N ILE A 219 17.29 12.93 22.37
CA ILE A 219 16.34 11.80 22.44
C ILE A 219 16.43 11.05 21.11
N PRO A 220 16.61 9.71 21.13
CA PRO A 220 16.60 8.91 19.91
C PRO A 220 15.25 9.05 19.21
N ARG A 221 15.30 9.44 17.93
CA ARG A 221 14.12 9.72 17.11
C ARG A 221 14.15 8.81 15.88
N TRP A 222 13.01 8.21 15.56
CA TRP A 222 12.82 7.47 14.31
C TRP A 222 12.66 8.44 13.13
N PRO A 223 13.01 8.03 11.90
CA PRO A 223 12.78 8.86 10.72
C PRO A 223 11.29 9.16 10.56
N THR A 224 10.99 10.29 9.93
CA THR A 224 9.61 10.60 9.53
C THR A 224 9.15 9.71 8.37
N ALA A 225 7.85 9.56 8.17
CA ALA A 225 7.32 8.85 7.00
C ALA A 225 7.85 9.44 5.69
N GLN A 226 8.04 10.76 5.63
CA GLN A 226 8.62 11.46 4.49
C GLN A 226 10.05 10.98 4.20
N GLU A 227 10.90 10.99 5.23
CA GLU A 227 12.28 10.55 5.13
C GLU A 227 12.38 9.06 4.79
N PHE A 228 11.59 8.23 5.47
CA PHE A 228 11.60 6.79 5.30
C PHE A 228 11.17 6.38 3.88
N LEU A 229 10.01 6.86 3.41
CA LEU A 229 9.42 6.42 2.15
C LEU A 229 10.00 7.15 0.93
N PHE A 230 10.17 8.47 0.99
CA PHE A 230 10.42 9.26 -0.21
C PHE A 230 11.86 9.75 -0.33
N THR A 231 12.56 9.96 0.80
CA THR A 231 13.97 10.36 0.78
C THR A 231 14.89 9.13 0.69
N ASN A 232 14.67 8.15 1.57
CA ASN A 232 15.53 6.97 1.68
C ASN A 232 15.03 5.78 0.85
N ASN A 233 13.79 5.83 0.35
CA ASN A 233 13.16 4.75 -0.41
C ASN A 233 13.03 3.41 0.32
N ASN A 234 13.08 3.43 1.66
CA ASN A 234 12.83 2.27 2.49
C ASN A 234 11.34 1.89 2.43
N ARG A 235 11.05 0.61 2.61
CA ARG A 235 9.68 0.07 2.59
C ARG A 235 9.41 -0.91 3.71
N LEU A 236 10.43 -1.56 4.26
CA LEU A 236 10.28 -2.66 5.21
C LEU A 236 11.08 -2.43 6.48
N ILE A 237 10.46 -2.74 7.61
CA ILE A 237 11.09 -2.88 8.93
C ILE A 237 10.87 -4.30 9.40
N ILE A 238 11.92 -4.91 9.95
CA ILE A 238 11.87 -6.30 10.41
C ILE A 238 12.27 -6.32 11.88
N ALA A 239 11.46 -6.97 12.71
CA ALA A 239 11.73 -7.10 14.14
C ALA A 239 11.41 -8.51 14.62
N GLU A 240 12.12 -8.96 15.65
CA GLU A 240 11.85 -10.24 16.30
C GLU A 240 11.09 -10.04 17.61
N ILE A 241 10.01 -10.81 17.83
CA ILE A 241 9.21 -10.73 19.05
C ILE A 241 9.76 -11.64 20.17
N THR A 242 10.40 -12.77 19.82
CA THR A 242 10.72 -13.88 20.74
C THR A 242 12.12 -13.89 21.35
N SER A 243 13.00 -12.95 20.93
CA SER A 243 14.40 -12.84 21.38
C SER A 243 15.22 -14.14 21.33
N GLN A 244 14.98 -14.99 20.31
CA GLN A 244 15.69 -16.24 20.06
C GLN A 244 16.85 -16.08 19.07
N LEU A 245 16.80 -15.08 18.18
CA LEU A 245 17.85 -14.90 17.18
C LEU A 245 19.08 -14.22 17.78
N ASN A 246 20.26 -14.65 17.34
CA ASN A 246 21.47 -13.89 17.57
C ASN A 246 21.48 -12.65 16.66
N LEU A 247 21.17 -11.49 17.22
CA LEU A 247 21.08 -10.23 16.48
C LEU A 247 22.43 -9.76 15.92
N THR A 248 23.56 -10.24 16.47
CA THR A 248 24.89 -9.95 15.91
C THR A 248 25.12 -10.62 14.56
N GLU A 249 24.50 -11.79 14.34
CA GLU A 249 24.54 -12.53 13.08
C GLU A 249 23.43 -12.09 12.11
N ASN A 250 22.42 -11.38 12.63
CA ASN A 250 21.24 -10.95 11.90
C ASN A 250 21.03 -9.43 11.99
N PRO A 251 21.94 -8.62 11.41
CA PRO A 251 21.96 -7.16 11.57
C PRO A 251 20.77 -6.42 10.95
N TYR A 252 19.87 -7.09 10.23
CA TYR A 252 18.68 -6.49 9.61
C TYR A 252 17.47 -6.46 10.53
N ILE A 253 17.52 -7.19 11.65
CA ILE A 253 16.37 -7.44 12.51
C ILE A 253 16.51 -6.59 13.78
N PHE A 254 15.47 -5.82 14.11
CA PHE A 254 15.38 -5.10 15.37
C PHE A 254 15.04 -6.06 16.53
N PRO A 255 15.62 -5.86 17.73
CA PRO A 255 15.22 -6.59 18.92
C PRO A 255 13.77 -6.27 19.30
N GLY A 256 13.07 -7.25 19.88
CA GLY A 256 11.70 -7.08 20.37
C GLY A 256 11.53 -5.97 21.40
N GLU A 257 12.58 -5.66 22.17
CA GLU A 257 12.63 -4.54 23.12
C GLU A 257 12.44 -3.17 22.45
N THR A 258 12.67 -3.08 21.14
CA THR A 258 12.42 -1.87 20.33
C THR A 258 10.92 -1.59 20.18
N LEU A 259 10.10 -2.63 20.32
CA LEU A 259 8.67 -2.60 20.10
C LEU A 259 7.91 -2.65 21.42
N HIS A 260 6.81 -1.94 21.50
CA HIS A 260 5.80 -2.17 22.53
C HIS A 260 4.75 -3.15 21.97
N TYR A 261 5.08 -4.44 22.01
CA TYR A 261 4.21 -5.51 21.51
C TYR A 261 3.50 -6.24 22.65
N GLU A 262 2.18 -6.25 22.61
CA GLU A 262 1.33 -6.89 23.62
C GLU A 262 0.41 -7.94 23.00
N THR A 263 0.04 -8.95 23.79
CA THR A 263 -0.89 -10.01 23.37
C THR A 263 -2.12 -10.07 24.28
N MET A 264 -3.29 -10.33 23.67
CA MET A 264 -4.61 -10.49 24.30
C MET A 264 -5.14 -9.23 25.01
N TYR A 265 -4.48 -8.78 26.08
CA TYR A 265 -4.86 -7.64 26.90
C TYR A 265 -3.82 -6.55 26.78
N SER A 266 -4.26 -5.32 26.52
CA SER A 266 -3.35 -4.19 26.51
C SER A 266 -3.06 -3.70 27.93
N THR A 267 -1.78 -3.48 28.26
CA THR A 267 -1.41 -2.75 29.48
C THR A 267 -1.50 -1.24 29.29
N LEU A 268 -1.63 -0.78 28.04
CA LEU A 268 -1.89 0.61 27.68
C LEU A 268 -3.41 0.85 27.60
N PRO A 269 -4.04 1.42 28.64
CA PRO A 269 -5.43 1.81 28.55
C PRO A 269 -5.60 2.94 27.52
N CYS A 270 -6.79 3.01 26.93
CA CYS A 270 -7.17 4.15 26.11
C CYS A 270 -7.05 5.44 26.93
N PRO A 271 -6.30 6.46 26.46
CA PRO A 271 -6.16 7.72 27.18
C PRO A 271 -7.52 8.36 27.43
N ARG A 272 -7.72 8.94 28.62
CA ARG A 272 -8.92 9.68 29.03
C ARG A 272 -8.63 11.16 29.28
N THR A 273 -7.36 11.52 29.35
CA THR A 273 -6.91 12.90 29.61
C THR A 273 -5.78 13.27 28.67
N ASN A 274 -5.59 14.58 28.43
CA ASN A 274 -4.47 15.09 27.62
C ASN A 274 -3.10 14.68 28.20
N SER A 275 -2.98 14.56 29.53
CA SER A 275 -1.76 14.06 30.17
C SER A 275 -1.45 12.62 29.79
N GLU A 276 -2.45 11.75 29.72
CA GLU A 276 -2.28 10.35 29.29
C GLU A 276 -1.94 10.27 27.79
N ILE A 277 -2.53 11.12 26.96
CA ILE A 277 -2.15 11.25 25.53
C ILE A 277 -0.65 11.58 25.41
N ASN A 278 -0.17 12.57 26.17
CA ASN A 278 1.24 12.97 26.16
C ASN A 278 2.18 11.88 26.70
N GLN A 279 1.71 10.98 27.55
CA GLN A 279 2.47 9.79 27.96
C GLN A 279 2.50 8.74 26.85
N MET A 280 1.37 8.50 26.19
CA MET A 280 1.25 7.52 25.13
C MET A 280 2.08 7.87 23.89
N GLN A 281 2.18 9.16 23.54
CA GLN A 281 3.05 9.65 22.45
C GLN A 281 4.55 9.39 22.68
N LYS A 282 4.98 9.10 23.92
CA LYS A 282 6.38 8.77 24.23
C LYS A 282 6.72 7.30 23.98
N ILE A 283 5.72 6.45 23.80
CA ILE A 283 5.90 5.01 23.58
C ILE A 283 5.99 4.77 22.08
N SER A 284 7.10 4.19 21.63
CA SER A 284 7.30 3.78 20.23
C SER A 284 6.60 2.46 19.94
N TRP A 285 6.09 2.28 18.71
CA TRP A 285 5.61 1.00 18.18
C TRP A 285 4.60 0.28 19.08
N ARG A 286 3.38 0.79 19.16
CA ARG A 286 2.32 0.31 20.08
C ARG A 286 1.46 -0.78 19.43
N PHE A 287 1.94 -2.02 19.38
CA PHE A 287 1.22 -3.14 18.77
C PHE A 287 0.37 -3.92 19.77
N LEU A 288 -0.88 -4.20 19.41
CA LEU A 288 -1.77 -5.07 20.18
C LEU A 288 -2.23 -6.25 19.31
N ASN A 289 -1.69 -7.44 19.57
CA ASN A 289 -2.17 -8.68 18.96
C ASN A 289 -3.34 -9.25 19.77
N SER A 290 -4.54 -9.20 19.19
CA SER A 290 -5.76 -9.70 19.85
C SER A 290 -6.87 -10.01 18.83
N GLN A 291 -7.97 -10.56 19.36
CA GLN A 291 -9.18 -10.80 18.58
C GLN A 291 -10.06 -9.55 18.59
N PHE A 292 -10.48 -9.13 17.41
CA PHE A 292 -11.24 -7.93 17.20
C PHE A 292 -12.65 -8.19 16.63
N THR A 293 -13.55 -7.29 16.97
CA THR A 293 -14.85 -7.08 16.33
C THR A 293 -14.78 -5.79 15.50
N PRO A 294 -15.71 -5.57 14.56
CA PRO A 294 -15.70 -4.35 13.74
C PRO A 294 -15.76 -3.04 14.56
N THR A 295 -16.29 -3.07 15.78
CA THR A 295 -16.45 -1.89 16.65
C THR A 295 -15.29 -1.67 17.62
N ASN A 296 -14.56 -2.72 18.02
CA ASN A 296 -13.45 -2.57 18.95
C ASN A 296 -12.13 -2.25 18.23
N ILE A 297 -11.98 -2.65 16.95
CA ILE A 297 -10.75 -2.41 16.19
C ILE A 297 -10.56 -0.93 15.87
N THR A 298 -11.64 -0.22 15.55
CA THR A 298 -11.59 1.23 15.31
C THR A 298 -11.24 1.96 16.60
N LYS A 299 -11.88 1.58 17.72
CA LYS A 299 -11.55 2.12 19.05
C LYS A 299 -10.08 1.88 19.42
N CYS A 300 -9.52 0.72 19.10
CA CYS A 300 -8.10 0.42 19.32
C CYS A 300 -7.20 1.47 18.64
N ILE A 301 -7.52 1.82 17.39
CA ILE A 301 -6.79 2.82 16.62
C ILE A 301 -7.05 4.23 17.14
N ASP A 302 -8.29 4.57 17.49
CA ASP A 302 -8.65 5.87 18.08
C ASP A 302 -7.87 6.12 19.38
N CYS A 303 -7.62 5.05 20.14
CA CYS A 303 -6.79 5.08 21.34
C CYS A 303 -5.28 5.17 21.04
N GLY A 304 -4.85 5.19 19.78
CA GLY A 304 -3.45 5.30 19.37
C GLY A 304 -2.66 3.99 19.30
N LEU A 305 -3.33 2.83 19.36
CA LEU A 305 -2.71 1.51 19.23
C LEU A 305 -2.74 1.02 17.77
N SER A 306 -1.84 0.09 17.45
CA SER A 306 -1.73 -0.59 16.15
C SER A 306 -2.26 -2.02 16.28
N PRO A 307 -3.49 -2.32 15.81
CA PRO A 307 -4.09 -3.64 15.98
C PRO A 307 -3.44 -4.69 15.07
N ILE A 308 -3.19 -5.87 15.62
CA ILE A 308 -2.80 -7.08 14.88
C ILE A 308 -3.91 -8.11 15.06
N ILE A 309 -4.63 -8.39 13.98
CA ILE A 309 -5.81 -9.26 13.98
C ILE A 309 -5.38 -10.72 14.13
N SER A 310 -5.79 -11.35 15.23
CA SER A 310 -5.59 -12.79 15.50
C SER A 310 -6.90 -13.57 15.67
N ASN A 311 -7.99 -13.05 15.08
CA ASN A 311 -9.21 -13.81 14.90
C ASN A 311 -8.91 -15.09 14.10
N PRO A 312 -9.51 -16.24 14.48
CA PRO A 312 -9.33 -17.47 13.73
C PRO A 312 -10.04 -17.35 12.37
N TYR A 313 -9.28 -17.56 11.30
CA TYR A 313 -9.79 -17.70 9.93
C TYR A 313 -9.19 -18.95 9.29
N ASP A 314 -9.87 -19.46 8.28
CA ASP A 314 -9.38 -20.50 7.39
C ASP A 314 -9.42 -20.01 5.94
N ILE A 315 -8.83 -20.78 5.02
CA ILE A 315 -8.79 -20.43 3.60
C ILE A 315 -10.17 -20.23 2.94
N SER A 316 -11.25 -20.77 3.52
CA SER A 316 -12.61 -20.66 2.99
C SER A 316 -13.33 -19.39 3.41
N ASN A 317 -12.98 -18.84 4.58
CA ASN A 317 -13.64 -17.67 5.16
C ASN A 317 -12.73 -16.44 5.28
N ILE A 318 -11.46 -16.55 4.90
CA ILE A 318 -10.44 -15.51 5.04
C ILE A 318 -10.86 -14.18 4.41
N THR A 319 -11.64 -14.18 3.32
CA THR A 319 -12.11 -12.95 2.67
C THR A 319 -12.95 -12.06 3.59
N THR A 320 -13.58 -12.65 4.62
CA THR A 320 -14.38 -11.91 5.58
C THR A 320 -13.54 -11.05 6.54
N ILE A 321 -12.22 -11.27 6.63
CA ILE A 321 -11.28 -10.43 7.38
C ILE A 321 -11.30 -8.97 6.92
N VAL A 322 -11.66 -8.76 5.66
CA VAL A 322 -11.78 -7.44 5.06
C VAL A 322 -12.79 -6.55 5.81
N LYS A 323 -13.78 -7.13 6.50
CA LYS A 323 -14.72 -6.41 7.38
C LYS A 323 -14.04 -5.77 8.61
N LEU A 324 -12.89 -6.30 9.02
CA LEU A 324 -12.05 -5.73 10.08
C LEU A 324 -10.97 -4.80 9.51
N ILE A 325 -10.33 -5.20 8.40
CA ILE A 325 -9.22 -4.46 7.79
C ILE A 325 -9.67 -3.10 7.22
N ILE A 326 -10.77 -3.08 6.44
CA ILE A 326 -11.23 -1.84 5.80
C ILE A 326 -11.47 -0.68 6.79
N PRO A 327 -12.27 -0.85 7.86
CA PRO A 327 -12.58 0.24 8.76
C PRO A 327 -11.39 0.62 9.66
N SER A 328 -10.37 -0.24 9.77
CA SER A 328 -9.19 0.00 10.60
C SER A 328 -8.07 0.72 9.85
N ILE A 329 -7.90 0.49 8.53
CA ILE A 329 -6.84 1.18 7.78
C ILE A 329 -7.12 2.69 7.67
N VAL A 330 -8.38 3.10 7.54
CA VAL A 330 -8.78 4.50 7.38
C VAL A 330 -9.48 4.98 8.65
N TRP A 331 -8.76 5.74 9.48
CA TRP A 331 -9.29 6.30 10.74
C TRP A 331 -9.84 7.72 10.58
N THR A 332 -9.57 8.37 9.45
CA THR A 332 -9.91 9.78 9.18
C THR A 332 -11.26 9.95 8.48
N TRP A 333 -11.35 9.44 7.25
CA TRP A 333 -12.47 9.63 6.35
C TRP A 333 -13.66 8.74 6.69
N ALA A 334 -14.87 9.27 6.51
CA ALA A 334 -16.08 8.48 6.58
C ALA A 334 -16.13 7.43 5.45
N ASN A 335 -17.03 6.46 5.58
CA ASN A 335 -17.25 5.46 4.55
C ASN A 335 -17.60 6.11 3.20
N ASN A 336 -16.87 5.70 2.14
CA ASN A 336 -16.97 6.25 0.78
C ASN A 336 -16.47 7.69 0.59
N GLU A 337 -15.79 8.25 1.61
CA GLU A 337 -15.04 9.50 1.50
C GLU A 337 -13.53 9.21 1.39
N PRO A 338 -12.73 10.11 0.78
CA PRO A 338 -13.16 11.31 0.07
C PRO A 338 -13.87 10.94 -1.23
N ARG A 339 -15.05 11.53 -1.45
CA ARG A 339 -15.80 11.33 -2.69
C ARG A 339 -14.98 11.83 -3.88
N LEU A 340 -15.03 11.08 -4.98
CA LEU A 340 -14.34 11.47 -6.20
C LEU A 340 -15.01 12.73 -6.75
N SER A 341 -14.31 13.84 -6.66
CA SER A 341 -14.77 15.11 -7.19
C SER A 341 -14.65 15.10 -8.71
N ASN A 342 -15.70 14.65 -9.40
CA ASN A 342 -15.91 15.07 -10.78
C ASN A 342 -16.48 16.49 -10.78
N SER A 343 -15.65 17.46 -10.38
CA SER A 343 -16.00 18.89 -10.34
C SER A 343 -16.56 19.40 -11.67
N LYS A 344 -16.32 18.70 -12.79
CA LYS A 344 -16.89 19.00 -14.11
C LYS A 344 -18.25 18.34 -14.41
N LEU A 345 -18.63 17.21 -13.79
CA LEU A 345 -19.87 16.48 -14.13
C LEU A 345 -21.06 16.89 -13.25
N LEU A 346 -20.83 17.50 -12.09
CA LEU A 346 -21.87 18.02 -11.20
C LEU A 346 -22.20 19.51 -11.44
N MET A 347 -21.61 20.12 -12.47
CA MET A 347 -21.88 21.50 -12.87
C MET A 347 -23.25 21.62 -13.55
N GLY A 348 -24.29 21.78 -12.73
CA GLY A 348 -25.48 22.52 -13.15
C GLY A 348 -25.08 23.95 -13.53
N LYS A 349 -25.73 24.51 -14.56
CA LYS A 349 -25.33 25.76 -15.23
C LYS A 349 -25.14 27.00 -14.33
N ASP A 350 -25.65 27.01 -13.09
CA ASP A 350 -25.82 28.25 -12.31
C ASP A 350 -25.37 28.20 -10.83
N SER A 351 -24.55 27.23 -10.39
CA SER A 351 -23.97 27.29 -9.03
C SER A 351 -22.49 26.90 -9.00
N ILE A 352 -21.63 27.84 -8.60
CA ILE A 352 -20.20 27.61 -8.35
C ILE A 352 -20.08 26.82 -7.04
N LYS A 353 -20.15 25.49 -7.11
CA LYS A 353 -19.91 24.59 -5.97
C LYS A 353 -18.58 23.89 -6.16
N ILE A 354 -17.70 23.92 -5.14
CA ILE A 354 -16.38 23.30 -5.21
C ILE A 354 -16.25 22.29 -4.07
N TYR A 355 -16.46 21.02 -4.39
CA TYR A 355 -16.37 19.91 -3.43
C TYR A 355 -14.93 19.41 -3.26
N ASN A 356 -14.00 20.28 -2.90
CA ASN A 356 -12.58 19.92 -2.77
C ASN A 356 -11.99 20.28 -1.40
N CYS A 357 -12.81 20.70 -0.43
CA CYS A 357 -12.35 21.06 0.91
C CYS A 357 -12.79 20.01 1.93
N ALA A 358 -11.94 19.68 2.89
CA ALA A 358 -12.28 18.71 3.92
C ALA A 358 -12.88 19.41 5.15
N LYS A 359 -13.87 18.77 5.77
CA LYS A 359 -14.48 19.20 7.02
C LYS A 359 -14.58 18.01 7.97
N ILE A 360 -14.53 18.29 9.26
CA ILE A 360 -14.81 17.31 10.31
C ILE A 360 -16.26 17.46 10.75
N LYS A 361 -16.94 16.33 10.85
CA LYS A 361 -18.25 16.21 11.50
C LYS A 361 -18.04 15.57 12.87
N TYR A 362 -18.47 16.29 13.90
CA TYR A 362 -18.49 15.85 15.29
C TYR A 362 -19.91 15.42 15.67
N LEU A 363 -20.02 14.24 16.27
CA LEU A 363 -21.27 13.71 16.82
C LEU A 363 -21.13 13.59 18.34
N SER A 364 -21.91 14.37 19.09
CA SER A 364 -21.78 14.45 20.56
C SER A 364 -22.21 13.16 21.26
N SER A 365 -23.23 12.46 20.74
CA SER A 365 -23.79 11.24 21.34
C SER A 365 -22.76 10.13 21.60
N ASN A 366 -21.70 10.07 20.80
CA ASN A 366 -20.63 9.07 20.92
C ASN A 366 -19.22 9.69 20.88
N SER A 367 -19.12 11.02 20.89
CA SER A 367 -17.86 11.77 20.74
C SER A 367 -17.02 11.35 19.51
N THR A 368 -17.67 10.99 18.40
CA THR A 368 -16.94 10.58 17.18
C THR A 368 -16.65 11.75 16.27
N LEU A 369 -15.47 11.69 15.64
CA LEU A 369 -15.02 12.64 14.63
C LEU A 369 -14.84 11.88 13.32
N THR A 370 -15.44 12.37 12.25
CA THR A 370 -15.35 11.75 10.92
C THR A 370 -15.17 12.80 9.85
N TRP A 371 -14.30 12.55 8.88
CA TRP A 371 -13.97 13.52 7.85
C TRP A 371 -14.86 13.35 6.63
N TYR A 372 -15.29 14.47 6.07
CA TYR A 372 -16.13 14.55 4.88
C TYR A 372 -15.60 15.60 3.93
N VAL A 373 -15.91 15.42 2.64
CA VAL A 373 -15.69 16.46 1.66
C VAL A 373 -16.84 17.47 1.73
N GLY A 374 -16.52 18.75 1.86
CA GLY A 374 -17.45 19.89 1.87
C GLY A 374 -17.32 20.76 0.63
N ASP A 375 -18.34 21.60 0.41
CA ASP A 375 -18.29 22.68 -0.57
C ASP A 375 -17.48 23.84 0.02
N CYS A 376 -16.36 24.20 -0.58
CA CYS A 376 -15.40 25.19 -0.07
C CYS A 376 -16.02 26.57 0.21
N TYR A 377 -17.15 26.90 -0.43
CA TYR A 377 -17.86 28.17 -0.22
C TYR A 377 -18.82 28.16 0.99
N ASN A 378 -19.08 27.00 1.58
CA ASN A 378 -19.92 26.93 2.78
C ASN A 378 -19.25 27.68 3.93
N LYS A 379 -20.07 28.40 4.71
CA LYS A 379 -19.61 29.08 5.91
C LYS A 379 -19.67 28.12 7.08
N LEU A 380 -18.52 27.78 7.65
CA LEU A 380 -18.40 26.96 8.86
C LEU A 380 -17.32 27.57 9.76
N SER A 381 -17.35 27.23 11.05
CA SER A 381 -16.24 27.51 11.95
C SER A 381 -15.04 26.63 11.58
N GLY A 382 -13.82 27.12 11.77
CA GLY A 382 -12.59 26.36 11.53
C GLY A 382 -11.95 25.87 12.82
N LEU A 383 -11.15 24.82 12.69
CA LEU A 383 -10.33 24.29 13.76
C LEU A 383 -8.94 24.92 13.74
N CYS A 384 -8.57 25.52 14.86
CA CYS A 384 -7.26 26.09 15.07
C CYS A 384 -6.52 25.27 16.12
N LYS A 385 -5.23 25.02 15.86
CA LYS A 385 -4.32 24.33 16.79
C LYS A 385 -3.24 25.30 17.20
N LYS A 386 -2.87 25.28 18.47
CA LYS A 386 -1.79 26.12 18.98
C LYS A 386 -0.45 25.64 18.45
N ASP A 387 0.45 26.58 18.16
CA ASP A 387 1.78 26.23 17.69
C ASP A 387 2.57 25.46 18.76
N ASN A 388 3.26 24.39 18.31
CA ASN A 388 4.14 23.55 19.12
C ASN A 388 3.47 22.74 20.25
N THR A 389 2.14 22.58 20.25
CA THR A 389 1.44 21.65 21.15
C THR A 389 0.61 20.66 20.34
N ASN A 390 0.37 19.46 20.89
CA ASN A 390 -0.37 18.40 20.19
C ASN A 390 -1.85 18.31 20.63
N ASP A 391 -2.22 19.03 21.67
CA ASP A 391 -3.44 18.83 22.45
C ASP A 391 -4.25 20.12 22.74
N ASP A 392 -3.74 21.29 22.36
CA ASP A 392 -4.46 22.57 22.53
C ASP A 392 -5.21 22.96 21.26
N TRP A 393 -6.54 22.83 21.32
CA TRP A 393 -7.46 23.11 20.23
C TRP A 393 -8.35 24.32 20.54
N LEU A 394 -8.75 25.04 19.49
CA LEU A 394 -9.69 26.14 19.57
C LEU A 394 -10.57 26.19 18.30
N VAL A 395 -11.86 26.46 18.47
CA VAL A 395 -12.80 26.66 17.36
C VAL A 395 -13.02 28.15 17.14
N THR A 396 -13.02 28.59 15.87
CA THR A 396 -13.26 30.00 15.56
C THR A 396 -14.68 30.44 15.89
N SER A 397 -14.81 31.67 16.41
CA SER A 397 -16.10 32.28 16.75
C SER A 397 -16.91 32.69 15.51
N SER A 398 -16.24 32.99 14.40
CA SER A 398 -16.88 33.34 13.13
C SER A 398 -16.91 32.15 12.16
N GLU A 399 -18.04 32.02 11.46
CA GLU A 399 -18.21 31.06 10.38
C GLU A 399 -17.82 31.72 9.05
N MET A 400 -16.82 31.17 8.37
CA MET A 400 -16.23 31.70 7.14
C MET A 400 -16.16 30.60 6.07
N SER A 401 -15.97 30.97 4.80
CA SER A 401 -15.62 30.00 3.75
C SER A 401 -14.19 29.49 3.95
N PHE A 402 -13.88 28.32 3.41
CA PHE A 402 -12.57 27.67 3.54
C PHE A 402 -11.41 28.61 3.19
N PHE A 403 -11.53 29.34 2.07
CA PHE A 403 -10.50 30.24 1.53
C PHE A 403 -10.09 31.38 2.48
N HIS A 404 -10.90 31.72 3.48
CA HIS A 404 -10.56 32.77 4.44
C HIS A 404 -9.68 32.27 5.60
N PHE A 405 -9.56 30.95 5.79
CA PHE A 405 -8.79 30.40 6.89
C PHE A 405 -7.28 30.35 6.62
N ASP A 406 -6.87 30.24 5.35
CA ASP A 406 -5.46 30.18 4.92
C ASP A 406 -4.84 31.57 4.63
N ASP A 407 -5.60 32.65 4.83
CA ASP A 407 -5.12 34.02 4.67
C ASP A 407 -4.18 34.42 5.83
N ASN A 408 -2.86 34.41 5.58
CA ASN A 408 -1.82 34.80 6.56
C ASN A 408 -1.99 36.19 7.21
N ILE A 409 -2.84 37.06 6.64
CA ILE A 409 -3.04 38.43 7.11
C ILE A 409 -4.30 38.57 7.97
N ASN A 410 -5.34 37.76 7.69
CA ASN A 410 -6.66 37.88 8.32
C ASN A 410 -7.24 36.51 8.72
N SER A 411 -6.38 35.58 9.14
CA SER A 411 -6.87 34.27 9.59
C SER A 411 -7.82 34.47 10.78
N PRO A 412 -9.00 33.83 10.79
CA PRO A 412 -9.94 33.91 11.90
C PRO A 412 -9.47 33.15 13.15
N CYS A 413 -8.31 32.49 13.10
CA CYS A 413 -7.67 31.89 14.26
C CYS A 413 -7.05 32.97 15.18
N PRO A 414 -7.20 32.87 16.51
CA PRO A 414 -6.57 33.79 17.46
C PRO A 414 -5.03 33.75 17.42
N ASP A 415 -4.40 34.79 17.94
CA ASP A 415 -2.93 34.88 18.03
C ASP A 415 -2.31 33.64 18.72
N GLY A 416 -1.30 33.06 18.07
CA GLY A 416 -0.62 31.83 18.52
C GLY A 416 -1.33 30.52 18.16
N TYR A 417 -2.45 30.59 17.44
CA TYR A 417 -3.13 29.44 16.85
C TYR A 417 -3.16 29.54 15.33
N ASN A 418 -2.97 28.41 14.66
CA ASN A 418 -3.01 28.31 13.21
C ASN A 418 -4.11 27.36 12.75
N PHE A 419 -4.67 27.63 11.59
CA PHE A 419 -5.67 26.76 10.97
C PHE A 419 -5.07 25.38 10.69
N SER A 420 -5.66 24.34 11.26
CA SER A 420 -5.00 23.02 11.35
C SER A 420 -5.98 21.86 11.29
N LEU A 421 -5.47 20.64 11.49
CA LEU A 421 -6.20 19.38 11.49
C LEU A 421 -5.50 18.38 12.42
N PRO A 422 -6.22 17.38 12.98
CA PRO A 422 -5.58 16.29 13.70
C PRO A 422 -4.82 15.37 12.74
N ILE A 423 -3.51 15.20 12.94
CA ILE A 423 -2.66 14.44 12.02
C ILE A 423 -2.52 12.97 12.48
N THR A 424 -2.74 12.68 13.75
CA THR A 424 -2.67 11.33 14.33
C THR A 424 -3.97 10.96 15.04
N PRO A 425 -4.26 9.66 15.27
CA PRO A 425 -5.43 9.26 16.04
C PRO A 425 -5.46 9.87 17.45
N LEU A 426 -4.30 9.99 18.11
CA LEU A 426 -4.18 10.62 19.43
C LEU A 426 -4.50 12.12 19.41
N GLU A 427 -4.12 12.83 18.34
CA GLU A 427 -4.53 14.22 18.16
C GLU A 427 -6.04 14.34 17.91
N SER A 428 -6.62 13.42 17.16
CA SER A 428 -8.08 13.33 16.95
C SER A 428 -8.81 13.08 18.27
N LEU A 429 -8.28 12.19 19.11
CA LEU A 429 -8.80 11.94 20.45
C LEU A 429 -8.74 13.20 21.34
N SER A 430 -7.63 13.94 21.31
CA SER A 430 -7.52 15.19 22.06
C SER A 430 -8.54 16.24 21.61
N LEU A 431 -8.74 16.38 20.30
CA LEU A 431 -9.79 17.24 19.75
C LEU A 431 -11.18 16.79 20.21
N SER A 432 -11.45 15.48 20.27
CA SER A 432 -12.72 14.96 20.77
C SER A 432 -12.97 15.34 22.24
N PHE A 433 -11.94 15.32 23.08
CA PHE A 433 -12.03 15.76 24.48
C PHE A 433 -12.31 17.26 24.60
N TYR A 434 -11.64 18.07 23.77
CA TYR A 434 -11.90 19.51 23.72
C TYR A 434 -13.37 19.79 23.34
N LEU A 435 -13.86 19.18 22.26
CA LEU A 435 -15.24 19.40 21.78
C LEU A 435 -16.28 18.89 22.80
N ASN A 436 -16.04 17.74 23.43
CA ASN A 436 -16.93 17.20 24.45
C ASN A 436 -16.99 18.04 25.73
N ASN A 437 -15.89 18.72 26.09
CA ASN A 437 -15.84 19.60 27.27
C ASN A 437 -16.30 21.04 27.00
N SER A 438 -16.64 21.35 25.75
CA SER A 438 -17.07 22.68 25.31
C SER A 438 -18.60 22.74 25.11
N ASP A 439 -19.11 23.93 24.79
CA ASP A 439 -20.53 24.14 24.46
C ASP A 439 -21.01 23.33 23.24
N PHE A 440 -20.09 22.72 22.47
CA PHE A 440 -20.43 21.86 21.34
C PHE A 440 -21.03 20.51 21.77
N SER A 441 -20.89 20.12 23.04
CA SER A 441 -21.52 18.92 23.60
C SER A 441 -23.05 18.97 23.61
N PHE A 442 -23.64 20.18 23.58
CA PHE A 442 -25.10 20.37 23.56
C PHE A 442 -25.73 20.19 22.17
N TYR A 443 -24.92 20.18 21.11
CA TYR A 443 -25.41 19.98 19.74
C TYR A 443 -25.26 18.51 19.36
N ASP A 444 -26.30 17.91 18.77
CA ASP A 444 -26.24 16.52 18.31
C ASP A 444 -25.14 16.32 17.26
N GLU A 445 -25.02 17.29 16.35
CA GLU A 445 -24.07 17.27 15.24
C GLU A 445 -23.55 18.68 14.96
N LYS A 446 -22.23 18.82 14.78
CA LYS A 446 -21.59 20.07 14.31
C LYS A 446 -20.46 19.78 13.32
N GLU A 447 -20.31 20.67 12.36
CA GLU A 447 -19.29 20.57 11.31
C GLU A 447 -18.27 21.71 11.43
N PHE A 448 -16.99 21.40 11.17
CA PHE A 448 -15.89 22.35 11.23
C PHE A 448 -14.95 22.21 10.03
N TRP A 449 -14.43 23.33 9.54
CA TRP A 449 -13.35 23.32 8.55
C TRP A 449 -12.05 22.81 9.17
N ILE A 450 -11.31 22.02 8.39
CA ILE A 450 -9.95 21.58 8.72
C ILE A 450 -9.00 21.96 7.60
N ASN A 451 -7.72 22.15 7.90
CA ASN A 451 -6.72 22.58 6.93
C ASN A 451 -6.31 21.47 5.95
N LEU A 452 -7.25 21.03 5.10
CA LEU A 452 -7.04 19.97 4.12
C LEU A 452 -7.94 20.19 2.91
N ASN A 453 -7.34 20.17 1.72
CA ASN A 453 -8.07 20.39 0.47
C ASN A 453 -7.44 19.61 -0.70
N SER A 454 -8.16 19.53 -1.81
CA SER A 454 -7.72 19.00 -3.09
C SER A 454 -8.03 19.96 -4.24
N ILE A 455 -7.90 21.26 -3.97
CA ILE A 455 -8.28 22.34 -4.91
C ILE A 455 -7.32 22.34 -6.12
N SER A 456 -6.02 22.32 -5.86
CA SER A 456 -4.94 22.34 -6.86
C SER A 456 -5.00 21.14 -7.82
N VAL A 457 -5.08 19.93 -7.27
CA VAL A 457 -5.16 18.68 -8.02
C VAL A 457 -6.27 17.81 -7.46
N SER A 458 -7.27 17.50 -8.29
CA SER A 458 -8.39 16.63 -7.91
C SER A 458 -7.91 15.30 -7.32
N ASN A 459 -8.47 14.95 -6.16
CA ASN A 459 -8.14 13.73 -5.40
C ASN A 459 -6.70 13.67 -4.85
N CYS A 460 -5.96 14.77 -4.87
CA CYS A 460 -4.71 14.91 -4.13
C CYS A 460 -4.96 15.82 -2.93
N TRP A 461 -5.06 15.23 -1.74
CA TRP A 461 -5.39 15.95 -0.51
C TRP A 461 -4.12 16.46 0.16
N VAL A 462 -4.02 17.77 0.31
CA VAL A 462 -2.85 18.50 0.81
C VAL A 462 -3.24 19.49 1.89
N ILE A 463 -2.29 19.77 2.79
CA ILE A 463 -2.44 20.75 3.88
C ILE A 463 -2.07 22.14 3.33
N GLY A 464 -2.88 23.16 3.59
CA GLY A 464 -2.73 24.51 3.04
C GLY A 464 -3.31 24.66 1.63
N GLU A 465 -3.78 25.87 1.28
CA GLU A 465 -4.46 26.16 0.01
C GLU A 465 -3.51 26.15 -1.18
N ASN A 466 -2.29 26.67 -1.01
CA ASN A 466 -1.32 26.86 -2.08
C ASN A 466 -0.23 25.78 -2.16
N THR A 467 -0.50 24.59 -1.61
CA THR A 467 0.47 23.49 -1.65
C THR A 467 0.29 22.62 -2.89
N MET A 468 1.42 22.30 -3.53
CA MET A 468 1.45 21.44 -4.71
C MET A 468 1.35 19.97 -4.32
N CYS A 469 0.66 19.20 -5.16
CA CYS A 469 0.55 17.75 -4.98
C CYS A 469 1.95 17.09 -5.12
N PRO A 470 2.44 16.35 -4.11
CA PRO A 470 3.85 15.90 -4.08
C PRO A 470 4.26 14.99 -5.23
N TYR A 471 3.30 14.25 -5.81
CA TYR A 471 3.53 13.24 -6.85
C TYR A 471 2.91 13.62 -8.20
N ARG A 472 2.30 14.82 -8.30
CA ARG A 472 1.69 15.29 -9.55
C ARG A 472 1.80 16.80 -9.63
N SER A 473 2.67 17.30 -10.50
CA SER A 473 2.58 18.69 -10.89
C SER A 473 1.27 18.95 -11.65
N GLU A 474 0.73 20.16 -11.50
CA GLU A 474 -0.39 20.62 -12.32
C GLU A 474 0.05 20.73 -13.78
N ILE A 475 -0.01 19.61 -14.51
CA ILE A 475 0.17 19.64 -15.95
C ILE A 475 -1.16 20.11 -16.52
N SER A 476 -1.19 21.38 -16.94
CA SER A 476 -2.33 21.90 -17.70
C SER A 476 -2.60 20.97 -18.89
N THR A 477 -3.87 20.78 -19.26
CA THR A 477 -4.25 19.94 -20.41
C THR A 477 -3.53 20.38 -21.71
N ARG A 478 -3.18 21.67 -21.80
CA ARG A 478 -2.37 22.22 -22.90
C ARG A 478 -0.96 21.65 -22.92
N ASN A 479 -0.26 21.64 -21.78
CA ASN A 479 1.09 21.09 -21.68
C ASN A 479 1.10 19.56 -21.86
N PHE A 480 0.06 18.86 -21.41
CA PHE A 480 -0.08 17.42 -21.65
C PHE A 480 -0.26 17.11 -23.14
N LEU A 481 -1.09 17.88 -23.84
CA LEU A 481 -1.24 17.78 -25.30
C LEU A 481 0.09 18.10 -26.00
N GLU A 482 0.80 19.13 -25.57
CA GLU A 482 2.09 19.51 -26.14
C GLU A 482 3.16 18.42 -25.96
N MET A 483 3.11 17.65 -24.87
CA MET A 483 4.01 16.53 -24.62
C MET A 483 3.65 15.25 -25.40
N ILE A 484 2.35 14.93 -25.55
CA ILE A 484 1.91 13.65 -26.14
C ILE A 484 1.73 13.71 -27.67
N LEU A 485 1.47 14.91 -28.21
CA LEU A 485 1.19 15.11 -29.62
C LEU A 485 2.37 14.77 -30.54
N PRO A 486 3.64 15.14 -30.22
CA PRO A 486 4.78 14.78 -31.06
C PRO A 486 4.97 13.26 -31.16
N ILE A 487 4.89 12.55 -30.02
CA ILE A 487 5.07 11.09 -29.95
C ILE A 487 3.94 10.38 -30.71
N SER A 488 2.71 10.85 -30.56
CA SER A 488 1.54 10.27 -31.24
C SER A 488 1.63 10.45 -32.76
N ILE A 489 2.06 11.62 -33.23
CA ILE A 489 2.23 11.90 -34.67
C ILE A 489 3.34 11.02 -35.25
N VAL A 490 4.51 10.95 -34.59
CA VAL A 490 5.63 10.11 -35.06
C VAL A 490 5.23 8.64 -35.08
N SER A 491 4.55 8.15 -34.04
CA SER A 491 4.07 6.76 -33.99
C SER A 491 3.07 6.46 -35.11
N PHE A 492 2.15 7.39 -35.38
CA PHE A 492 1.18 7.24 -36.47
C PHE A 492 1.87 7.23 -37.84
N LEU A 493 2.82 8.14 -38.08
CA LEU A 493 3.58 8.18 -39.34
C LEU A 493 4.41 6.90 -39.56
N LEU A 494 5.02 6.36 -38.51
CA LEU A 494 5.73 5.08 -38.58
C LEU A 494 4.77 3.93 -38.90
N LEU A 495 3.58 3.92 -38.30
CA LEU A 495 2.55 2.91 -38.56
C LEU A 495 2.07 3.00 -40.03
N VAL A 496 1.83 4.21 -40.54
CA VAL A 496 1.48 4.44 -41.95
C VAL A 496 2.62 4.03 -42.88
N ALA A 497 3.88 4.31 -42.54
CA ALA A 497 5.03 3.89 -43.35
C ALA A 497 5.16 2.37 -43.41
N VAL A 498 5.01 1.67 -42.28
CA VAL A 498 5.01 0.21 -42.22
C VAL A 498 3.84 -0.37 -43.02
N PHE A 499 2.64 0.21 -42.88
CA PHE A 499 1.47 -0.20 -43.65
C PHE A 499 1.68 -0.01 -45.15
N TYR A 500 2.22 1.14 -45.56
CA TYR A 500 2.53 1.45 -46.96
C TYR A 500 3.60 0.50 -47.53
N LEU A 501 4.67 0.24 -46.80
CA LEU A 501 5.70 -0.73 -47.19
C LEU A 501 5.15 -2.15 -47.27
N SER A 502 4.16 -2.52 -46.43
CA SER A 502 3.49 -3.82 -46.52
C SER A 502 2.59 -3.95 -47.76
N LEU A 503 2.05 -2.83 -48.27
CA LEU A 503 1.22 -2.77 -49.47
C LEU A 503 2.07 -2.70 -50.76
N LEU A 504 3.29 -2.16 -50.68
CA LEU A 504 4.27 -2.24 -51.75
C LEU A 504 4.76 -3.69 -51.88
N THR A 505 4.04 -4.46 -52.69
CA THR A 505 4.49 -5.76 -53.18
C THR A 505 5.91 -5.64 -53.73
N ILE A 506 6.85 -6.35 -53.13
CA ILE A 506 8.27 -6.40 -53.51
C ILE A 506 8.38 -6.61 -55.04
N PRO A 507 9.03 -5.71 -55.80
CA PRO A 507 9.05 -5.73 -57.27
C PRO A 507 9.99 -6.79 -57.85
N ILE A 508 10.24 -7.89 -57.12
CA ILE A 508 11.00 -9.04 -57.65
C ILE A 508 10.11 -9.87 -58.60
N HIS A 509 8.79 -9.73 -58.53
CA HIS A 509 7.88 -10.53 -59.36
C HIS A 509 7.68 -10.00 -60.80
N ASP A 510 7.80 -8.69 -61.04
CA ASP A 510 7.49 -8.14 -62.37
C ASP A 510 8.63 -8.29 -63.39
N ASN A 511 9.88 -8.49 -62.94
CA ASN A 511 11.03 -8.61 -63.85
C ASN A 511 11.66 -10.01 -63.90
N ARG A 512 10.85 -11.06 -63.66
CA ARG A 512 11.29 -12.47 -63.73
C ARG A 512 11.83 -12.86 -65.11
N LYS A 513 11.37 -12.20 -66.19
CA LYS A 513 11.83 -12.46 -67.56
C LYS A 513 13.24 -11.92 -67.84
N ASN A 514 13.59 -10.69 -67.42
CA ASN A 514 14.97 -10.21 -67.59
C ASN A 514 15.96 -10.99 -66.73
N TRP A 515 15.60 -11.32 -65.48
CA TRP A 515 16.48 -12.10 -64.61
C TRP A 515 16.81 -13.48 -65.17
N ARG A 516 15.83 -14.17 -65.78
CA ARG A 516 16.10 -15.43 -66.50
C ARG A 516 17.04 -15.22 -67.68
N THR A 517 16.92 -14.10 -68.40
CA THR A 517 17.76 -13.80 -69.56
C THR A 517 19.21 -13.55 -69.14
N ILE A 518 19.41 -12.76 -68.09
CA ILE A 518 20.74 -12.45 -67.53
C ILE A 518 21.41 -13.73 -67.00
N VAL A 519 20.70 -14.55 -66.23
CA VAL A 519 21.23 -15.84 -65.72
C VAL A 519 21.54 -16.82 -66.86
N SER A 520 20.75 -16.82 -67.95
CA SER A 520 21.00 -17.67 -69.12
C SER A 520 22.23 -17.22 -69.94
N GLN A 521 22.56 -15.93 -69.92
CA GLN A 521 23.76 -15.41 -70.59
C GLN A 521 25.03 -15.74 -69.80
N VAL A 522 24.99 -15.60 -68.47
CA VAL A 522 26.12 -15.95 -67.59
C VAL A 522 26.41 -17.46 -67.58
N SER A 523 25.37 -18.31 -67.64
CA SER A 523 25.57 -19.77 -67.71
C SER A 523 26.09 -20.26 -69.07
N LYS A 524 25.88 -19.51 -70.16
CA LYS A 524 26.46 -19.84 -71.46
C LYS A 524 27.94 -19.45 -71.57
N SER A 525 28.39 -18.41 -70.86
CA SER A 525 29.81 -18.02 -70.87
C SER A 525 30.72 -18.97 -70.08
N GLU A 526 30.16 -19.82 -69.20
CA GLU A 526 30.94 -20.79 -68.41
C GLU A 526 31.07 -22.17 -69.08
N PHE A 527 30.40 -22.40 -70.23
CA PHE A 527 30.37 -23.72 -70.90
C PHE A 527 31.20 -23.82 -72.18
N GLU A 528 32.04 -22.82 -72.50
CA GLU A 528 33.11 -22.98 -73.49
C GLU A 528 34.32 -23.65 -72.83
N GLY A 529 34.19 -24.97 -72.62
CA GLY A 529 35.27 -25.84 -72.20
C GLY A 529 36.33 -25.98 -73.30
N VAL A 530 37.59 -25.79 -72.92
CA VAL A 530 38.77 -26.19 -73.70
C VAL A 530 38.80 -27.73 -73.76
N PRO A 531 38.96 -28.37 -74.93
CA PRO A 531 39.03 -29.82 -75.00
C PRO A 531 40.37 -30.34 -74.44
N SER A 532 40.29 -31.55 -73.89
CA SER A 532 41.37 -32.36 -73.31
C SER A 532 42.59 -32.54 -74.22
#